data_AF-A0ABC8RN69-F1
#
_entry.id   AF-A0ABC8RN69-F1
#
_cell.length_a   1.000
_cell.length_b   1.000
_cell.length_c   1.000
_cell.angle_alpha   90.00
_cell.angle_beta   90.00
_cell.angle_gamma   90.00
#
_symmetry.space_group_name_H-M   'P 1'
#
loop_
_entity.id
_entity.type
_entity.pdbx_description
1 polymer ?
#
loop_
_entity_poly.entity_id
_entity_poly.type
_entity_poly.pdbx_seq_one_letter_code
_entity_poly.pdbx_strand_id
1 'polypeptide(L)'
;MDARRGIKMFSKVEVPILGVIENMSYFRCPHCSEPSFIFGKGGARRTAEEMGMAFIGEIPLEGEIRSGSDEGVPIVVSKPDCAVSIAYTDVAQKVVRRLEELAKEQQLRPQITL
;
A
#
# COMPACT_ATOMS: atom_id res chain seq x y z
N MET A 1 14.44 7.58 4.77
CA MET A 1 13.31 6.63 4.83
C MET A 1 13.48 5.59 3.72
N ASP A 2 13.27 4.33 4.04
CA ASP A 2 13.58 3.20 3.13
C ASP A 2 12.78 3.22 1.84
N ALA A 3 11.56 3.76 1.84
CA ALA A 3 10.76 3.91 0.63
C ALA A 3 11.51 4.69 -0.46
N ARG A 4 12.28 5.74 -0.12
CA ARG A 4 13.08 6.49 -1.10
C ARG A 4 14.15 5.64 -1.75
N ARG A 5 14.81 4.80 -0.95
CA ARG A 5 15.85 3.89 -1.43
C ARG A 5 15.24 2.82 -2.32
N GLY A 6 14.10 2.25 -1.91
CA GLY A 6 13.32 1.31 -2.70
C GLY A 6 12.92 1.88 -4.06
N ILE A 7 12.28 3.06 -4.08
CA ILE A 7 11.87 3.73 -5.32
C ILE A 7 13.08 3.93 -6.24
N LYS A 8 14.18 4.50 -5.74
CA LYS A 8 15.41 4.69 -6.54
C LYS A 8 15.98 3.37 -7.07
N MET A 9 15.92 2.29 -6.31
CA MET A 9 16.43 0.98 -6.72
C MET A 9 15.57 0.40 -7.85
N PHE A 10 14.25 0.36 -7.69
CA PHE A 10 13.34 -0.18 -8.71
C PHE A 10 13.36 0.67 -10.00
N SER A 11 13.45 2.00 -9.90
CA SER A 11 13.61 2.86 -11.07
C SER A 11 14.90 2.58 -11.86
N LYS A 12 15.99 2.19 -11.18
CA LYS A 12 17.27 1.87 -11.86
C LYS A 12 17.24 0.59 -12.68
N VAL A 13 16.36 -0.34 -12.32
CA VAL A 13 16.17 -1.63 -13.03
C VAL A 13 14.91 -1.61 -13.89
N GLU A 14 14.38 -0.42 -14.18
CA GLU A 14 13.21 -0.21 -15.05
C GLU A 14 11.95 -0.99 -14.64
N VAL A 15 11.83 -1.33 -13.35
CA VAL A 15 10.64 -2.01 -12.82
C VAL A 15 9.55 -0.96 -12.57
N PRO A 16 8.35 -1.10 -13.16
CA PRO A 16 7.24 -0.18 -12.93
C PRO A 16 6.83 -0.18 -11.46
N ILE A 17 6.81 1.00 -10.84
CA ILE A 17 6.37 1.20 -9.47
C ILE A 17 4.90 1.61 -9.50
N LEU A 18 4.02 0.76 -8.98
CA LEU A 18 2.57 1.03 -8.95
C LEU A 18 2.21 2.17 -7.99
N GLY A 19 2.95 2.28 -6.89
CA GLY A 19 2.79 3.31 -5.87
C GLY A 19 3.39 2.89 -4.53
N VAL A 20 3.06 3.66 -3.49
CA VAL A 20 3.56 3.49 -2.11
C VAL A 20 2.40 3.21 -1.17
N ILE A 21 2.56 2.23 -0.29
CA ILE A 21 1.63 1.91 0.81
C ILE A 21 2.35 2.18 2.14
N GLU A 22 1.69 2.86 3.08
CA GLU A 22 2.19 3.03 4.44
C GLU A 22 1.66 1.89 5.32
N ASN A 23 2.52 0.91 5.60
CA ASN A 23 2.19 -0.15 6.55
C ASN A 23 2.37 0.32 8.00
N MET A 24 1.57 -0.21 8.93
CA MET A 24 1.60 0.14 10.35
C MET A 24 1.41 1.66 10.60
N SER A 25 0.50 2.30 9.85
CA SER A 25 0.35 3.76 9.79
C SER A 25 -0.12 4.41 11.09
N TYR A 26 -1.01 3.74 11.82
CA TYR A 26 -1.48 4.14 13.14
C TYR A 26 -1.97 2.92 13.93
N PHE A 27 -2.01 3.04 15.25
CA PHE A 27 -2.61 2.06 16.15
C PHE A 27 -3.90 2.63 16.74
N ARG A 28 -5.00 1.88 16.73
CA ARG A 28 -6.25 2.34 17.35
C ARG A 28 -6.21 2.03 18.84
N CYS A 29 -6.29 3.08 19.67
CA CYS A 29 -6.27 2.89 21.12
C CYS A 29 -7.51 2.08 21.58
N PRO A 30 -7.34 0.95 22.31
CA PRO A 30 -8.46 0.14 22.75
C PRO A 30 -9.32 0.83 23.83
N HIS A 31 -8.80 1.88 24.47
CA HIS A 31 -9.51 2.60 25.54
C HIS A 31 -10.32 3.80 25.04
N CYS A 32 -9.83 4.53 24.03
CA CYS A 32 -10.48 5.76 23.54
C CYS A 32 -10.80 5.76 22.04
N SER A 33 -10.45 4.70 21.30
CA SER A 33 -10.64 4.57 19.85
C SER A 33 -9.92 5.60 18.97
N GLU A 34 -9.20 6.56 19.54
CA GLU A 34 -8.39 7.51 18.80
C GLU A 34 -7.18 6.84 18.12
N PRO A 35 -6.78 7.30 16.92
CA PRO A 35 -5.59 6.84 16.25
C PRO A 35 -4.32 7.39 16.93
N SER A 36 -3.41 6.48 17.29
CA SER A 36 -2.08 6.79 17.82
C SER A 36 -1.02 6.54 16.76
N PHE A 37 -0.23 7.57 16.46
CA PHE A 37 0.81 7.56 15.43
C PHE A 37 2.18 7.21 16.05
N ILE A 38 2.33 5.96 16.51
CA ILE A 38 3.51 5.48 17.28
C ILE A 38 4.82 5.68 16.51
N PHE A 39 4.79 5.57 15.18
CA PHE A 39 5.96 5.71 14.29
C PHE A 39 5.98 7.03 13.52
N GLY A 40 5.18 8.02 13.96
CA GLY A 40 4.94 9.25 13.22
C GLY A 40 3.81 9.13 12.20
N LYS A 41 3.53 10.23 11.48
CA LYS A 41 2.38 10.36 10.58
C LYS A 41 2.80 10.78 9.17
N GLY A 42 2.29 10.06 8.17
CA GLY A 42 2.35 10.45 6.75
C GLY A 42 3.77 10.50 6.19
N GLY A 43 4.68 9.65 6.68
CA GLY A 43 6.05 9.61 6.18
C GLY A 43 6.10 9.08 4.75
N ALA A 44 5.35 8.01 4.49
CA ALA A 44 5.25 7.37 3.19
C ALA A 44 4.52 8.26 2.18
N ARG A 45 3.40 8.88 2.59
CA ARG A 45 2.66 9.83 1.74
C ARG A 45 3.54 10.98 1.24
N ARG A 46 4.20 11.71 2.15
CA ARG A 46 5.09 12.82 1.78
C ARG A 46 6.21 12.36 0.85
N THR A 47 6.78 11.19 1.13
CA THR A 47 7.83 10.64 0.26
C THR A 47 7.31 10.28 -1.13
N ALA A 48 6.10 9.71 -1.22
CA ALA A 48 5.49 9.40 -2.50
C ALA A 48 5.27 10.67 -3.33
N GLU A 49 4.70 11.72 -2.72
CA GLU A 49 4.48 13.03 -3.33
C GLU A 49 5.80 13.65 -3.83
N GLU A 50 6.82 13.71 -2.98
CA GLU A 50 8.13 14.28 -3.33
C GLU A 50 8.85 13.52 -4.46
N MET A 51 8.53 12.23 -4.64
CA MET A 51 9.13 11.39 -5.68
C MET A 51 8.22 11.21 -6.89
N GLY A 52 7.08 11.92 -6.95
CA GLY A 52 6.12 11.80 -8.05
C GLY A 52 5.45 10.43 -8.14
N MET A 53 5.41 9.67 -7.05
CA MET A 53 4.80 8.34 -6.96
C MET A 53 3.36 8.42 -6.45
N ALA A 54 2.51 7.51 -6.92
CA ALA A 54 1.15 7.38 -6.40
C ALA A 54 1.17 6.90 -4.94
N PHE A 55 0.38 7.54 -4.08
CA PHE A 55 0.11 7.03 -2.74
C PHE A 55 -1.15 6.17 -2.77
N ILE A 56 -1.00 4.88 -2.45
CA ILE A 56 -2.08 3.89 -2.59
C ILE A 56 -2.95 3.86 -1.33
N GLY A 57 -2.33 3.87 -0.15
CA GLY A 57 -3.08 3.86 1.09
C GLY A 57 -2.25 3.56 2.33
N GLU A 58 -2.97 3.40 3.43
CA GLU A 58 -2.44 3.23 4.78
C GLU A 58 -3.08 1.99 5.40
N ILE A 59 -2.28 1.11 6.00
CA ILE A 59 -2.76 -0.06 6.74
C ILE A 59 -2.44 0.15 8.22
N PRO A 60 -3.44 0.13 9.11
CA PRO A 60 -3.21 0.31 10.54
C PRO A 60 -2.43 -0.87 11.14
N LEU A 61 -1.74 -0.60 12.25
CA LEU A 61 -1.15 -1.62 13.10
C LEU A 61 -2.27 -2.27 13.94
N GLU A 62 -2.56 -3.54 13.67
CA GLU A 62 -3.56 -4.31 14.39
C GLU A 62 -3.01 -5.70 14.73
N GLY A 63 -3.20 -6.12 15.99
CA GLY A 63 -2.66 -7.39 16.49
C GLY A 63 -3.24 -8.61 15.77
N GLU A 64 -4.51 -8.50 15.36
CA GLU A 64 -5.24 -9.56 14.67
C GLU A 64 -4.70 -9.87 13.27
N ILE A 65 -4.02 -8.92 12.62
CA ILE A 65 -3.33 -9.17 11.35
C ILE A 65 -2.26 -10.23 11.56
N ARG A 66 -1.47 -10.09 12.63
CA ARG A 66 -0.37 -11.00 12.96
C ARG A 66 -0.91 -12.35 13.36
N SER A 67 -1.86 -12.42 14.30
CA SER A 67 -2.39 -13.71 14.76
C SER A 67 -3.07 -14.48 13.63
N GLY A 68 -3.88 -13.81 12.80
CA GLY A 68 -4.50 -14.45 11.64
C GLY A 68 -3.48 -14.92 10.61
N SER A 69 -2.37 -14.19 10.42
CA SER A 69 -1.28 -14.62 9.54
C SER A 69 -0.55 -15.86 10.09
N ASP A 70 -0.26 -15.89 11.39
CA ASP A 70 0.39 -17.01 12.06
C ASP A 70 -0.48 -18.29 12.01
N GLU A 71 -1.80 -18.13 12.11
CA GLU A 71 -2.79 -19.21 12.05
C GLU A 71 -3.16 -19.63 10.60
N GLY A 72 -2.67 -18.91 9.59
CA GLY A 72 -2.99 -19.17 8.18
C GLY A 72 -4.41 -18.73 7.78
N VAL A 73 -5.08 -17.91 8.59
CA VAL A 73 -6.41 -17.35 8.32
C VAL A 73 -6.32 -15.81 8.33
N PRO A 74 -6.01 -15.18 7.18
CA PRO A 74 -5.82 -13.73 7.09
C PRO A 74 -7.04 -12.94 7.56
N ILE A 75 -6.81 -11.74 8.08
CA ILE A 75 -7.88 -10.89 8.67
C ILE A 75 -9.01 -10.57 7.68
N VAL A 76 -8.70 -10.46 6.39
CA VAL A 76 -9.69 -10.22 5.32
C VAL A 76 -10.66 -11.39 5.14
N VAL A 77 -10.27 -12.60 5.56
CA VAL A 77 -11.10 -13.81 5.53
C VAL A 77 -11.84 -13.98 6.86
N SER A 78 -11.14 -13.85 7.99
CA SER A 78 -11.73 -14.07 9.31
C SER A 78 -12.65 -12.95 9.77
N LYS A 79 -12.40 -11.70 9.34
CA LYS A 79 -13.16 -10.50 9.71
C LYS A 79 -13.32 -9.56 8.51
N PRO A 80 -14.14 -9.89 7.51
CA PRO A 80 -14.22 -9.14 6.25
C PRO A 80 -14.67 -7.68 6.43
N ASP A 81 -15.50 -7.39 7.43
CA ASP A 81 -16.11 -6.06 7.63
C ASP A 81 -15.33 -5.17 8.63
N CYS A 82 -14.21 -5.64 9.16
CA CYS A 82 -13.43 -4.82 10.09
C CYS A 82 -12.67 -3.70 9.35
N ALA A 83 -12.31 -2.64 10.08
CA ALA A 83 -11.64 -1.47 9.51
C ALA A 83 -10.34 -1.82 8.76
N VAL A 84 -9.62 -2.84 9.23
CA VAL A 84 -8.37 -3.31 8.61
C VAL A 84 -8.63 -4.02 7.29
N SER A 85 -9.63 -4.91 7.25
CA SER A 85 -10.01 -5.64 6.04
C SER A 85 -10.54 -4.71 4.96
N ILE A 86 -11.29 -3.68 5.36
CA ILE A 86 -11.72 -2.59 4.46
C ILE A 86 -10.50 -1.84 3.92
N ALA A 87 -9.51 -1.51 4.76
CA ALA A 87 -8.29 -0.83 4.32
C ALA A 87 -7.48 -1.67 3.32
N TYR A 88 -7.32 -2.97 3.56
CA TYR A 88 -6.68 -3.89 2.60
C TYR A 88 -7.45 -3.96 1.28
N THR A 89 -8.79 -4.02 1.35
CA THR A 89 -9.65 -4.08 0.16
C THR A 89 -9.54 -2.81 -0.68
N ASP A 90 -9.55 -1.63 -0.04
CA ASP A 90 -9.35 -0.34 -0.72
C ASP A 90 -7.97 -0.26 -1.39
N VAL A 91 -6.91 -0.66 -0.68
CA VAL A 91 -5.55 -0.74 -1.24
C VAL A 91 -5.50 -1.69 -2.43
N ALA A 92 -6.09 -2.88 -2.33
CA ALA A 92 -6.13 -3.85 -3.41
C ALA A 92 -6.86 -3.32 -4.64
N GLN A 93 -8.01 -2.66 -4.46
CA GLN A 93 -8.76 -2.05 -5.56
C GLN A 93 -7.94 -0.98 -6.28
N LYS A 94 -7.21 -0.14 -5.54
CA LYS A 94 -6.33 0.88 -6.13
C LYS A 94 -5.14 0.25 -6.88
N VAL A 95 -4.56 -0.84 -6.36
CA VAL A 95 -3.51 -1.59 -7.08
C VAL A 95 -4.04 -2.15 -8.40
N VAL A 96 -5.23 -2.77 -8.38
CA VAL A 96 -5.88 -3.30 -9.60
C VAL A 96 -6.08 -2.19 -10.64
N ARG A 97 -6.63 -1.02 -10.23
CA ARG A 97 -6.81 0.12 -11.14
C ARG A 97 -5.49 0.59 -11.77
N ARG A 98 -4.41 0.69 -10.97
CA ARG A 98 -3.08 1.07 -11.49
C ARG A 98 -2.53 0.04 -12.47
N LEU A 99 -2.75 -1.25 -12.23
CA LEU A 99 -2.37 -2.30 -13.18
C LEU A 99 -3.13 -2.19 -14.50
N GLU A 100 -4.45 -1.94 -14.44
CA GLU A 100 -5.28 -1.74 -15.63
C GLU A 100 -4.85 -0.51 -16.45
N GLU A 101 -4.50 0.59 -15.79
CA GLU A 101 -3.98 1.80 -16.43
C GLU A 101 -2.66 1.52 -17.16
N LEU A 102 -1.71 0.86 -16.49
CA LEU A 102 -0.43 0.49 -17.10
C LEU A 102 -0.58 -0.50 -18.27
N ALA A 103 -1.51 -1.46 -18.16
CA ALA A 103 -1.78 -2.40 -19.24
C ALA A 103 -2.31 -1.67 -20.49
N LYS A 104 -3.18 -0.67 -20.32
CA LYS A 104 -3.68 0.18 -21.42
C LYS A 104 -2.56 1.00 -22.05
N GLU A 105 -1.69 1.61 -21.23
CA GLU A 105 -0.54 2.37 -21.71
C GLU A 105 0.43 1.52 -22.54
N GLN A 106 0.66 0.26 -22.15
CA GLN A 106 1.49 -0.67 -22.93
C GLN A 106 0.84 -1.08 -24.26
N GLN A 107 -0.48 -1.27 -24.30
CA GLN A 107 -1.20 -1.57 -25.54
C GLN A 107 -1.21 -0.41 -26.53
N LEU A 108 -1.18 0.83 -26.03
CA LEU A 108 -1.16 2.06 -26.85
C LEU A 108 0.23 2.37 -27.44
N ARG A 109 1.30 1.69 -27.02
CA ARG A 109 2.64 1.85 -27.59
C ARG A 109 2.73 1.02 -28.89
N PRO A 110 2.79 1.64 -30.09
CA PRO A 110 2.94 0.88 -31.33
C PRO A 110 4.24 0.07 -31.29
N GLN A 111 4.17 -1.22 -31.59
CA GLN A 111 5.37 -2.03 -31.81
C GLN A 111 6.00 -1.58 -33.12
N ILE A 112 7.08 -0.80 -33.04
CA ILE A 112 7.94 -0.55 -34.19
C ILE A 112 8.79 -1.80 -34.36
N THR A 113 8.39 -2.67 -35.28
CA THR A 113 9.25 -3.74 -35.77
C THR A 113 10.29 -3.12 -36.69
N LEU A 114 11.57 -3.21 -36.33
CA LEU A 114 12.70 -2.87 -37.20
C LEU A 114 12.98 -4.02 -38.17
#